data_AF-A0A351WYC9-F1
#
_entry.id   AF-A0A351WYC9-F1
#
_cell.length_a   1.000
_cell.length_b   1.000
_cell.length_c   1.000
_cell.angle_alpha   90.00
_cell.angle_beta   90.00
_cell.angle_gamma   90.00
#
_symmetry.space_group_name_H-M   'P 1'
#
loop_
_entity.id
_entity.type
_entity.pdbx_description
1 polymer ?
#
loop_
_entity_poly.entity_id
_entity_poly.type
_entity_poly.pdbx_seq_one_letter_code
_entity_poly.pdbx_strand_id
1 'polypeptide(L)'
;MAIAENRQVAAAKLSKGDFKALSFNEKNGYLKTVAANEKMELILSDPDAKRLTASLEPQEFFWAVKEIGETDALELLQLASAEQRVFILDMELWEGSVYSEEKALQWLSYFVECGESAVHDLVKHIDFDMLQLLLGRELVVGGGIGDQSADEERLAEYDRTLDGVFYLNFKNPKHSQLIGSFLSMLIKLDNQLYTALLEGVKGDVDIELEEECLRFRNGRLEDLG
;
A
#
# COMPACT_ATOMS: atom_id res chain seq x y z
N MET A 1 28.00 -3.08 -50.98
CA MET A 1 26.76 -2.64 -50.29
C MET A 1 26.69 -3.44 -48.99
N ALA A 2 27.28 -2.90 -47.93
CA ALA A 2 27.53 -3.61 -46.68
C ALA A 2 26.28 -3.59 -45.81
N ILE A 3 25.88 -4.77 -45.36
CA ILE A 3 24.83 -5.01 -44.37
C ILE A 3 25.34 -4.40 -43.06
N ALA A 4 24.67 -3.34 -42.61
CA ALA A 4 24.91 -2.76 -41.31
C ALA A 4 24.41 -3.74 -40.25
N GLU A 5 25.35 -4.48 -39.65
CA GLU A 5 25.14 -5.23 -38.41
C GLU A 5 24.73 -4.25 -37.32
N ASN A 6 23.43 -4.22 -37.02
CA ASN A 6 22.88 -3.54 -35.87
C ASN A 6 23.21 -4.35 -34.61
N ARG A 7 24.46 -4.24 -34.14
CA ARG A 7 24.87 -4.71 -32.81
C ARG A 7 24.29 -3.76 -31.76
N GLN A 8 23.10 -4.06 -31.26
CA GLN A 8 22.78 -3.74 -29.87
C GLN A 8 23.83 -4.46 -29.01
N VAL A 9 24.83 -3.72 -28.56
CA VAL A 9 25.72 -4.18 -27.50
C VAL A 9 24.87 -4.21 -26.25
N ALA A 10 24.28 -5.37 -25.94
CA ALA A 10 23.77 -5.63 -24.61
C ALA A 10 24.97 -5.37 -23.67
N ALA A 11 24.87 -4.32 -22.85
CA ALA A 11 25.85 -4.11 -21.78
C ALA A 11 25.98 -5.44 -21.03
N ALA A 12 27.21 -5.94 -20.88
CA ALA A 12 27.43 -7.23 -20.25
C ALA A 12 26.75 -7.24 -18.88
N LYS A 13 25.85 -8.19 -18.64
CA LYS A 13 25.15 -8.32 -17.35
C LYS A 13 26.21 -8.47 -16.27
N LEU A 14 26.18 -7.56 -15.30
CA LEU A 14 27.06 -7.63 -14.14
C LEU A 14 26.70 -8.84 -13.28
N SER A 15 27.71 -9.50 -12.72
CA SER A 15 27.44 -10.48 -11.67
C SER A 15 26.94 -9.76 -10.41
N LYS A 16 26.25 -10.48 -9.52
CA LYS A 16 25.85 -9.94 -8.20
C LYS A 16 27.05 -9.41 -7.41
N GLY A 17 28.24 -10.01 -7.59
CA GLY A 17 29.48 -9.55 -6.96
C GLY A 17 29.96 -8.22 -7.53
N ASP A 18 29.97 -8.09 -8.86
CA ASP A 18 30.41 -6.87 -9.53
C ASP A 18 29.44 -5.70 -9.26
N PHE A 19 28.13 -5.97 -9.24
CA PHE A 19 27.12 -4.98 -8.89
C PHE A 19 27.31 -4.44 -7.47
N LYS A 20 27.57 -5.33 -6.49
CA LYS A 20 27.80 -4.93 -5.09
C LYS A 20 29.02 -4.02 -4.92
N ALA A 21 30.03 -4.17 -5.79
CA ALA A 21 31.25 -3.38 -5.76
C ALA A 21 31.09 -1.96 -6.35
N LEU A 22 29.99 -1.69 -7.07
CA LEU A 22 29.68 -0.36 -7.60
C LEU A 22 29.39 0.64 -6.48
N SER A 23 29.61 1.92 -6.74
CA SER A 23 29.10 3.00 -5.89
C SER A 23 27.57 3.08 -5.98
N PHE A 24 26.94 3.73 -4.99
CA PHE A 24 25.49 3.88 -4.96
C PHE A 24 24.90 4.53 -6.24
N ASN A 25 25.56 5.56 -6.76
CA ASN A 25 25.10 6.24 -7.98
C ASN A 25 25.24 5.35 -9.22
N GLU A 26 26.30 4.55 -9.30
CA GLU A 26 26.50 3.58 -10.39
C GLU A 26 25.48 2.44 -10.30
N LYS A 27 25.15 1.96 -9.09
CA LYS A 27 24.06 0.99 -8.87
C LYS A 27 22.73 1.54 -9.41
N ASN A 28 22.36 2.77 -9.03
CA ASN A 28 21.13 3.40 -9.52
C ASN A 28 21.11 3.58 -11.04
N GLY A 29 22.24 4.00 -11.63
CA GLY A 29 22.37 4.08 -13.08
C GLY A 29 22.19 2.72 -13.76
N TYR A 30 22.79 1.66 -13.20
CA TYR A 30 22.71 0.31 -13.75
C TYR A 30 21.31 -0.30 -13.60
N LEU A 31 20.63 -0.11 -12.46
CA LEU A 31 19.29 -0.61 -12.20
C LEU A 31 18.26 -0.11 -13.24
N LYS A 32 18.45 1.09 -13.79
CA LYS A 32 17.60 1.65 -14.87
C LYS A 32 17.73 0.91 -16.21
N THR A 33 18.76 0.09 -16.38
CA THR A 33 19.07 -0.59 -17.65
C THR A 33 18.69 -2.07 -17.67
N VAL A 34 18.31 -2.64 -16.52
CA VAL A 34 17.98 -4.07 -16.37
C VAL A 34 16.47 -4.28 -16.28
N ALA A 35 16.02 -5.47 -16.68
CA ALA A 35 14.62 -5.90 -16.56
C ALA A 35 14.19 -6.04 -15.09
N ALA A 36 12.89 -6.01 -14.81
CA ALA A 36 12.39 -5.92 -13.44
C ALA A 36 12.81 -7.11 -12.55
N ASN A 37 12.77 -8.35 -13.08
CA ASN A 37 13.21 -9.53 -12.35
C ASN A 37 14.69 -9.47 -11.96
N GLU A 38 15.56 -9.04 -12.89
CA GLU A 38 16.98 -8.86 -12.61
C GLU A 38 17.22 -7.71 -11.62
N LYS A 39 16.46 -6.62 -11.75
CA LYS A 39 16.48 -5.47 -10.82
C LYS A 39 16.20 -5.93 -9.39
N MET A 40 15.13 -6.70 -9.18
CA MET A 40 14.76 -7.25 -7.88
C MET A 40 15.87 -8.15 -7.34
N GLU A 41 16.38 -9.08 -8.14
CA GLU A 41 17.46 -9.99 -7.70
C GLU A 41 18.74 -9.24 -7.26
N LEU A 42 19.10 -8.16 -7.98
CA LEU A 42 20.26 -7.36 -7.65
C LEU A 42 20.04 -6.59 -6.35
N ILE A 43 18.90 -5.90 -6.22
CA ILE A 43 18.50 -5.13 -5.03
C ILE A 43 18.49 -6.04 -3.80
N LEU A 44 17.76 -7.16 -3.83
CA LEU A 44 17.62 -8.06 -2.68
C LEU A 44 18.95 -8.71 -2.28
N SER A 45 19.89 -8.84 -3.20
CA SER A 45 21.21 -9.36 -2.89
C SER A 45 22.12 -8.32 -2.23
N ASP A 46 21.80 -7.02 -2.31
CA ASP A 46 22.67 -5.93 -1.89
C ASP A 46 22.49 -5.58 -0.40
N PRO A 47 23.58 -5.29 0.35
CA PRO A 47 23.46 -4.85 1.74
C PRO A 47 22.64 -3.55 1.92
N ASP A 48 22.61 -2.69 0.90
CA ASP A 48 21.85 -1.43 0.91
C ASP A 48 20.46 -1.56 0.24
N ALA A 49 19.89 -2.77 0.17
CA ALA A 49 18.64 -3.08 -0.54
C ALA A 49 17.53 -2.04 -0.29
N LYS A 50 17.22 -1.73 0.98
CA LYS A 50 16.17 -0.75 1.35
C LYS A 50 16.44 0.63 0.74
N ARG A 51 17.69 1.09 0.76
CA ARG A 51 18.08 2.41 0.23
C ARG A 51 18.05 2.43 -1.30
N LEU A 52 18.47 1.34 -1.94
CA LEU A 52 18.37 1.20 -3.40
C LEU A 52 16.91 1.19 -3.85
N THR A 53 16.06 0.39 -3.21
CA THR A 53 14.62 0.35 -3.48
C THR A 53 14.00 1.73 -3.36
N ALA A 54 14.21 2.41 -2.23
CA ALA A 54 13.65 3.74 -1.98
C ALA A 54 14.20 4.84 -2.92
N SER A 55 15.27 4.58 -3.67
CA SER A 55 15.82 5.51 -4.65
C SER A 55 15.28 5.33 -6.07
N LEU A 56 14.48 4.28 -6.30
CA LEU A 56 13.71 4.14 -7.53
C LEU A 56 12.57 5.16 -7.51
N GLU A 57 12.31 5.81 -8.64
CA GLU A 57 11.15 6.69 -8.77
C GLU A 57 9.86 5.89 -8.55
N PRO A 58 8.80 6.46 -7.94
CA PRO A 58 7.56 5.73 -7.67
C PRO A 58 6.96 5.03 -8.89
N GLN A 59 6.98 5.70 -10.05
CA GLN A 59 6.52 5.11 -11.32
C GLN A 59 7.41 3.96 -11.79
N GLU A 60 8.73 4.07 -11.67
CA GLU A 60 9.66 2.99 -12.02
C GLU A 60 9.45 1.78 -11.11
N PHE A 61 9.27 2.02 -9.81
CA PHE A 61 9.00 0.97 -8.82
C PHE A 61 7.68 0.26 -9.12
N PHE A 62 6.61 1.02 -9.37
CA PHE A 62 5.30 0.50 -9.72
C PHE A 62 5.38 -0.44 -10.93
N TRP A 63 5.96 0.02 -12.04
CA TRP A 63 6.07 -0.83 -13.24
C TRP A 63 6.95 -2.06 -13.03
N ALA A 64 8.00 -1.96 -12.20
CA ALA A 64 8.79 -3.12 -11.84
C ALA A 64 7.95 -4.17 -11.09
N VAL A 65 7.14 -3.76 -10.11
CA VAL A 65 6.22 -4.66 -9.39
C VAL A 65 5.21 -5.29 -10.34
N LYS A 66 4.63 -4.51 -11.27
CA LYS A 66 3.68 -5.04 -12.26
C LYS A 66 4.32 -6.03 -13.25
N GLU A 67 5.58 -5.81 -13.65
CA GLU A 67 6.31 -6.70 -14.57
C GLU A 67 6.73 -8.01 -13.89
N ILE A 68 7.14 -7.95 -12.62
CA ILE A 68 7.48 -9.14 -11.81
C ILE A 68 6.22 -9.95 -11.51
N GLY A 69 5.11 -9.26 -11.23
CA GLY A 69 3.91 -9.85 -10.65
C GLY A 69 3.82 -9.48 -9.18
N GLU A 70 2.64 -9.02 -8.75
CA GLU A 70 2.42 -8.43 -7.42
C GLU A 70 2.80 -9.37 -6.27
N THR A 71 2.41 -10.65 -6.38
CA THR A 71 2.73 -11.69 -5.40
C THR A 71 4.23 -12.03 -5.38
N ASP A 72 4.84 -12.13 -6.56
CA ASP A 72 6.26 -12.48 -6.68
C ASP A 72 7.18 -11.32 -6.25
N ALA A 73 6.64 -10.09 -6.19
CA ALA A 73 7.35 -8.88 -5.80
C ALA A 73 7.24 -8.53 -4.29
N LEU A 74 6.67 -9.40 -3.44
CA LEU A 74 6.44 -9.09 -2.01
C LEU A 74 7.73 -8.71 -1.25
N GLU A 75 8.83 -9.41 -1.49
CA GLU A 75 10.13 -9.07 -0.88
C GLU A 75 10.61 -7.67 -1.28
N LEU A 76 10.31 -7.25 -2.51
CA LEU A 76 10.62 -5.91 -3.00
C LEU A 76 9.66 -4.85 -2.42
N LEU A 77 8.36 -5.17 -2.34
CA LEU A 77 7.32 -4.33 -1.71
C LEU A 77 7.59 -4.04 -0.23
N GLN A 78 8.16 -5.01 0.49
CA GLN A 78 8.57 -4.84 1.88
C GLN A 78 9.62 -3.73 2.04
N LEU A 79 10.47 -3.53 1.02
CA LEU A 79 11.52 -2.50 1.00
C LEU A 79 11.06 -1.15 0.47
N ALA A 80 9.83 -1.05 -0.03
CA ALA A 80 9.30 0.17 -0.64
C ALA A 80 9.30 1.36 0.33
N SER A 81 9.53 2.56 -0.20
CA SER A 81 9.28 3.80 0.52
C SER A 81 7.77 4.04 0.68
N ALA A 82 7.38 4.92 1.60
CA ALA A 82 5.97 5.26 1.75
C ALA A 82 5.40 5.93 0.49
N GLU A 83 6.18 6.79 -0.16
CA GLU A 83 5.81 7.44 -1.44
C GLU A 83 5.53 6.40 -2.54
N GLN A 84 6.37 5.36 -2.65
CA GLN A 84 6.15 4.25 -3.59
C GLN A 84 4.86 3.48 -3.29
N ARG A 85 4.55 3.24 -2.01
CA ARG A 85 3.31 2.55 -1.61
C ARG A 85 2.07 3.41 -1.89
N VAL A 86 2.12 4.71 -1.59
CA VAL A 86 1.02 5.64 -1.89
C VAL A 86 0.80 5.71 -3.41
N PHE A 87 1.87 5.80 -4.20
CA PHE A 87 1.76 5.80 -5.66
C PHE A 87 1.11 4.53 -6.21
N ILE A 88 1.44 3.35 -5.67
CA ILE A 88 0.75 2.10 -6.02
C ILE A 88 -0.76 2.23 -5.79
N LEU A 89 -1.18 2.75 -4.63
CA LEU A 89 -2.59 2.91 -4.30
C LEU A 89 -3.28 3.93 -5.24
N ASP A 90 -2.60 5.04 -5.57
CA ASP A 90 -3.10 6.02 -6.53
C ASP A 90 -3.35 5.41 -7.90
N MET A 91 -2.50 4.48 -8.32
CA MET A 91 -2.63 3.79 -9.61
C MET A 91 -3.70 2.70 -9.61
N GLU A 92 -3.87 1.97 -8.50
CA GLU A 92 -4.59 0.69 -8.50
C GLU A 92 -5.97 0.73 -7.84
N LEU A 93 -6.24 1.69 -6.95
CA LEU A 93 -7.51 1.71 -6.22
C LEU A 93 -8.69 2.26 -7.05
N TRP A 94 -8.44 2.71 -8.28
CA TRP A 94 -9.41 3.42 -9.10
C TRP A 94 -9.50 2.86 -10.51
N GLU A 95 -10.73 2.53 -10.92
CA GLU A 95 -11.06 2.24 -12.31
C GLU A 95 -11.66 3.50 -12.95
N GLY A 96 -10.78 4.33 -13.52
CA GLY A 96 -11.15 5.67 -13.95
C GLY A 96 -11.42 6.57 -12.74
N SER A 97 -12.70 6.85 -12.46
CA SER A 97 -13.15 7.67 -11.33
C SER A 97 -13.95 6.87 -10.30
N VAL A 98 -14.01 5.55 -10.42
CA VAL A 98 -14.76 4.67 -9.52
C VAL A 98 -13.78 3.94 -8.61
N TYR A 99 -14.01 4.03 -7.30
CA TYR A 99 -13.21 3.31 -6.33
C TYR A 99 -13.45 1.79 -6.41
N SER A 100 -12.36 1.02 -6.41
CA SER A 100 -12.41 -0.45 -6.46
C SER A 100 -12.11 -1.07 -5.11
N GLU A 101 -13.17 -1.52 -4.43
CA GLU A 101 -13.10 -2.23 -3.13
C GLU A 101 -12.26 -3.51 -3.24
N GLU A 102 -12.40 -4.24 -4.35
CA GLU A 102 -11.61 -5.45 -4.62
C GLU A 102 -10.11 -5.15 -4.67
N LYS A 103 -9.72 -4.09 -5.40
CA LYS A 103 -8.32 -3.68 -5.48
C LYS A 103 -7.77 -3.15 -4.18
N ALA A 104 -8.58 -2.44 -3.41
CA ALA A 104 -8.20 -1.94 -2.09
C ALA A 104 -7.87 -3.08 -1.13
N LEU A 105 -8.71 -4.12 -1.08
CA LEU A 105 -8.46 -5.29 -0.27
C LEU A 105 -7.26 -6.10 -0.77
N GLN A 106 -7.11 -6.23 -2.08
CA GLN A 106 -5.96 -6.91 -2.69
C GLN A 106 -4.65 -6.25 -2.24
N TRP A 107 -4.51 -4.93 -2.43
CA TRP A 107 -3.28 -4.22 -2.06
C TRP A 107 -3.07 -4.11 -0.56
N LEU A 108 -4.14 -3.96 0.23
CA LEU A 108 -4.04 -4.04 1.69
C LEU A 108 -3.49 -5.40 2.13
N SER A 109 -3.90 -6.49 1.48
CA SER A 109 -3.38 -7.84 1.80
C SER A 109 -1.87 -7.95 1.59
N TYR A 110 -1.35 -7.39 0.48
CA TYR A 110 0.08 -7.36 0.22
C TYR A 110 0.86 -6.53 1.25
N PHE A 111 0.33 -5.37 1.66
CA PHE A 111 0.98 -4.56 2.69
C PHE A 111 0.96 -5.19 4.08
N VAL A 112 -0.14 -5.85 4.44
CA VAL A 112 -0.24 -6.63 5.69
C VAL A 112 0.75 -7.80 5.66
N GLU A 113 0.90 -8.49 4.53
CA GLU A 113 1.88 -9.57 4.34
C GLU A 113 3.33 -9.08 4.40
N CYS A 114 3.62 -7.86 3.93
CA CYS A 114 4.93 -7.21 4.10
C CYS A 114 5.27 -6.92 5.58
N GLY A 115 4.27 -6.96 6.47
CA GLY A 115 4.42 -6.88 7.91
C GLY A 115 4.13 -5.51 8.52
N GLU A 116 4.09 -5.49 9.86
CA GLU A 116 3.62 -4.35 10.66
C GLU A 116 4.36 -3.03 10.35
N SER A 117 5.67 -3.07 10.12
CA SER A 117 6.44 -1.87 9.76
C SER A 117 6.03 -1.27 8.41
N ALA A 118 5.67 -2.11 7.43
CA ALA A 118 5.25 -1.62 6.11
C ALA A 118 3.89 -0.91 6.19
N VAL A 119 2.96 -1.51 6.94
CA VAL A 119 1.66 -0.91 7.25
C VAL A 119 1.81 0.40 8.02
N HIS A 120 2.66 0.43 9.04
CA HIS A 120 2.89 1.64 9.84
C HIS A 120 3.47 2.79 9.02
N ASP A 121 4.44 2.49 8.16
CA ASP A 121 5.02 3.49 7.27
C ASP A 121 3.99 3.99 6.25
N LEU A 122 3.13 3.12 5.70
CA LEU A 122 2.04 3.52 4.81
C LEU A 122 1.03 4.43 5.51
N VAL A 123 0.53 4.02 6.69
CA VAL A 123 -0.51 4.75 7.45
C VAL A 123 -0.07 6.17 7.80
N LYS A 124 1.23 6.41 8.02
CA LYS A 124 1.77 7.75 8.32
C LYS A 124 1.78 8.72 7.12
N HIS A 125 1.63 8.21 5.89
CA HIS A 125 1.78 9.01 4.66
C HIS A 125 0.55 8.99 3.77
N ILE A 126 -0.31 8.00 3.90
CA ILE A 126 -1.61 7.97 3.20
C ILE A 126 -2.58 8.98 3.83
N ASP A 127 -3.49 9.52 3.02
CA ASP A 127 -4.51 10.44 3.50
C ASP A 127 -5.48 9.75 4.46
N PHE A 128 -5.92 10.50 5.47
CA PHE A 128 -6.93 10.06 6.43
C PHE A 128 -8.22 9.63 5.72
N ASP A 129 -8.67 10.41 4.76
CA ASP A 129 -9.92 10.16 4.00
C ASP A 129 -9.84 8.86 3.19
N MET A 130 -8.67 8.51 2.65
CA MET A 130 -8.48 7.25 1.94
C MET A 130 -8.56 6.04 2.90
N LEU A 131 -8.00 6.17 4.10
CA LEU A 131 -8.15 5.15 5.15
C LEU A 131 -9.60 5.02 5.62
N GLN A 132 -10.29 6.16 5.80
CA GLN A 132 -11.69 6.19 6.17
C GLN A 132 -12.58 5.58 5.08
N LEU A 133 -12.33 5.88 3.80
CA LEU A 133 -13.02 5.30 2.66
C LEU A 133 -12.84 3.78 2.64
N LEU A 134 -11.60 3.28 2.73
CA LEU A 134 -11.33 1.84 2.77
C LEU A 134 -12.07 1.16 3.91
N LEU A 135 -11.91 1.65 5.13
CA LEU A 135 -12.53 1.03 6.31
C LEU A 135 -14.05 1.13 6.28
N GLY A 136 -14.60 2.25 5.81
CA GLY A 136 -16.04 2.45 5.73
C GLY A 136 -16.71 1.71 4.58
N ARG A 137 -15.97 1.25 3.57
CA ARG A 137 -16.48 0.23 2.63
C ARG A 137 -16.60 -1.15 3.29
N GLU A 138 -15.76 -1.47 4.26
CA GLU A 138 -15.66 -2.80 4.87
C GLU A 138 -16.40 -2.99 6.19
N LEU A 139 -16.62 -1.91 6.93
CA LEU A 139 -17.11 -1.95 8.31
C LEU A 139 -18.45 -1.23 8.47
N VAL A 140 -19.26 -1.74 9.39
CA VAL A 140 -20.29 -0.98 10.09
C VAL A 140 -19.78 -0.81 11.51
N VAL A 141 -19.64 0.44 11.95
CA VAL A 141 -19.10 0.80 13.27
C VAL A 141 -20.23 1.36 14.12
N GLY A 142 -20.23 1.02 15.40
CA GLY A 142 -20.91 1.87 16.37
C GLY A 142 -20.33 1.76 17.77
N GLY A 143 -21.05 2.30 18.76
CA GLY A 143 -20.54 2.52 20.10
C GLY A 143 -19.74 3.82 20.11
N GLY A 144 -18.54 3.82 20.68
CA GLY A 144 -17.67 4.99 20.66
C GLY A 144 -17.73 5.82 21.94
N ILE A 145 -16.97 6.91 21.95
CA ILE A 145 -16.71 7.66 23.18
C ILE A 145 -17.96 8.42 23.62
N GLY A 146 -18.47 8.10 24.81
CA GLY A 146 -19.62 8.79 25.40
C GLY A 146 -20.98 8.31 24.89
N ASP A 147 -21.03 7.22 24.13
CA ASP A 147 -22.29 6.57 23.74
C ASP A 147 -22.99 5.99 24.98
N GLN A 148 -24.18 6.52 25.30
CA GLN A 148 -25.00 6.11 26.45
C GLN A 148 -26.17 5.20 26.06
N SER A 149 -26.20 4.68 24.83
CA SER A 149 -27.26 3.80 24.36
C SER A 149 -27.49 2.62 25.33
N ALA A 150 -28.74 2.53 25.81
CA ALA A 150 -29.18 1.55 26.79
C ALA A 150 -29.59 0.24 26.10
N ASP A 151 -28.77 -0.80 26.29
CA ASP A 151 -29.15 -2.19 26.59
C ASP A 151 -30.17 -3.01 25.76
N GLU A 152 -30.68 -2.61 24.60
CA GLU A 152 -31.57 -3.50 23.80
C GLU A 152 -30.98 -4.04 22.48
N GLU A 153 -29.93 -3.44 21.92
CA GLU A 153 -29.20 -3.97 20.75
C GLU A 153 -28.05 -4.93 21.10
N ARG A 154 -27.82 -5.21 22.39
CA ARG A 154 -26.64 -5.94 22.90
C ARG A 154 -26.61 -7.46 22.67
N LEU A 155 -27.58 -8.07 21.98
CA LEU A 155 -27.84 -9.52 22.08
C LEU A 155 -27.80 -10.38 20.81
N ALA A 156 -27.34 -9.89 19.66
CA ALA A 156 -27.10 -10.79 18.53
C ALA A 156 -25.90 -10.34 17.68
N GLU A 157 -24.83 -11.16 17.68
CA GLU A 157 -23.84 -11.24 16.60
C GLU A 157 -22.85 -10.08 16.39
N TYR A 158 -22.33 -9.45 17.44
CA TYR A 158 -21.21 -8.49 17.31
C TYR A 158 -19.89 -9.02 17.90
N ASP A 159 -18.83 -9.02 17.09
CA ASP A 159 -17.46 -9.17 17.55
C ASP A 159 -16.99 -7.82 18.10
N ARG A 160 -16.84 -7.71 19.42
CA ARG A 160 -16.33 -6.49 20.07
C ARG A 160 -14.92 -6.17 19.57
N THR A 161 -14.59 -4.89 19.43
CA THR A 161 -13.21 -4.46 19.18
C THR A 161 -12.27 -4.84 20.32
N LEU A 162 -10.97 -4.87 20.01
CA LEU A 162 -9.89 -5.16 20.97
C LEU A 162 -9.86 -4.20 22.18
N ASP A 163 -10.40 -2.99 22.05
CA ASP A 163 -10.41 -1.95 23.09
C ASP A 163 -11.69 -1.90 23.94
N GLY A 164 -12.76 -2.60 23.51
CA GLY A 164 -14.07 -2.60 24.16
C GLY A 164 -14.84 -1.28 24.07
N VAL A 165 -14.37 -0.32 23.26
CA VAL A 165 -15.01 1.01 23.07
C VAL A 165 -15.98 0.99 21.89
N PHE A 166 -15.62 0.30 20.82
CA PHE A 166 -16.41 0.20 19.60
C PHE A 166 -16.99 -1.22 19.43
N TYR A 167 -18.00 -1.32 18.58
CA TYR A 167 -18.43 -2.60 18.00
C TYR A 167 -18.26 -2.54 16.48
N LEU A 168 -17.71 -3.60 15.91
CA LEU A 168 -17.50 -3.71 14.47
C LEU A 168 -18.34 -4.85 13.92
N ASN A 169 -19.01 -4.58 12.82
CA ASN A 169 -19.55 -5.63 11.97
C ASN A 169 -18.87 -5.54 10.60
N PHE A 170 -18.35 -6.65 10.11
CA PHE A 170 -17.74 -6.72 8.79
C PHE A 170 -18.85 -6.89 7.76
N LYS A 171 -18.97 -5.96 6.81
CA LYS A 171 -19.97 -6.05 5.73
C LYS A 171 -19.79 -7.33 4.92
N ASN A 172 -18.55 -7.79 4.78
CA ASN A 172 -18.22 -9.10 4.24
C ASN A 172 -17.37 -9.92 5.25
N PRO A 173 -17.93 -10.98 5.85
CA PRO A 173 -17.21 -11.81 6.83
C PRO A 173 -15.91 -12.42 6.31
N LYS A 174 -15.74 -12.59 4.99
CA LYS A 174 -14.50 -13.12 4.40
C LYS A 174 -13.31 -12.18 4.57
N HIS A 175 -13.56 -10.88 4.75
CA HIS A 175 -12.52 -9.86 4.88
C HIS A 175 -12.12 -9.61 6.34
N SER A 176 -12.84 -10.22 7.30
CA SER A 176 -12.65 -10.03 8.75
C SER A 176 -11.21 -10.23 9.21
N GLN A 177 -10.54 -11.29 8.74
CA GLN A 177 -9.15 -11.57 9.12
C GLN A 177 -8.18 -10.49 8.64
N LEU A 178 -8.33 -10.01 7.40
CA LEU A 178 -7.47 -8.99 6.81
C LEU A 178 -7.67 -7.65 7.52
N ILE A 179 -8.92 -7.19 7.59
CA ILE A 179 -9.28 -5.90 8.20
C ILE A 179 -8.97 -5.92 9.70
N GLY A 180 -9.27 -7.01 10.40
CA GLY A 180 -8.91 -7.18 11.82
C GLY A 180 -7.40 -7.13 12.06
N SER A 181 -6.60 -7.72 11.16
CA SER A 181 -5.13 -7.64 11.24
C SER A 181 -4.64 -6.21 11.02
N PHE A 182 -5.18 -5.50 10.03
CA PHE A 182 -4.86 -4.10 9.76
C PHE A 182 -5.22 -3.20 10.96
N LEU A 183 -6.43 -3.32 11.50
CA LEU A 183 -6.88 -2.57 12.68
C LEU A 183 -6.00 -2.86 13.91
N SER A 184 -5.56 -4.11 14.07
CA SER A 184 -4.63 -4.50 15.15
C SER A 184 -3.26 -3.84 15.00
N MET A 185 -2.78 -3.63 13.78
CA MET A 185 -1.53 -2.90 13.52
C MET A 185 -1.73 -1.39 13.73
N LEU A 186 -2.88 -0.86 13.33
CA LEU A 186 -3.24 0.56 13.45
C LEU A 186 -3.35 1.01 14.92
N ILE A 187 -4.06 0.27 15.77
CA ILE A 187 -4.20 0.63 17.20
C ILE A 187 -2.87 0.59 17.96
N LYS A 188 -1.95 -0.31 17.57
CA LYS A 188 -0.59 -0.36 18.13
C LYS A 188 0.27 0.82 17.69
N LEU A 189 0.07 1.31 16.47
CA LEU A 189 0.79 2.45 15.93
C LEU A 189 0.36 3.74 16.62
N ASP A 190 -0.94 4.02 16.57
CA ASP A 190 -1.52 5.27 17.02
C ASP A 190 -3.00 5.06 17.39
N ASN A 191 -3.26 4.98 18.69
CA ASN A 191 -4.62 4.81 19.21
C ASN A 191 -5.51 6.03 18.94
N GLN A 192 -4.94 7.24 18.86
CA GLN A 192 -5.72 8.43 18.55
C GLN A 192 -6.19 8.40 17.09
N LEU A 193 -5.30 8.04 16.17
CA LEU A 193 -5.65 7.84 14.76
C LEU A 193 -6.68 6.71 14.59
N TYR A 194 -6.48 5.57 15.27
CA TYR A 194 -7.44 4.46 15.28
C TYR A 194 -8.84 4.92 15.71
N THR A 195 -8.92 5.62 16.83
CA THR A 195 -10.19 6.16 17.37
C THR A 195 -10.83 7.13 16.39
N ALA A 196 -10.05 8.08 15.85
CA ALA A 196 -10.55 9.07 14.90
C ALA A 196 -11.09 8.41 13.62
N LEU A 197 -10.41 7.39 13.09
CA LEU A 197 -10.87 6.64 11.93
C LEU A 197 -12.18 5.90 12.20
N LEU A 198 -12.31 5.22 13.34
CA LEU A 198 -13.55 4.51 13.66
C LEU A 198 -14.73 5.46 13.90
N GLU A 199 -14.52 6.61 14.53
CA GLU A 199 -15.56 7.65 14.65
C GLU A 199 -15.93 8.23 13.28
N GLY A 200 -14.96 8.43 12.38
CA GLY A 200 -15.23 8.86 11.00
C GLY A 200 -16.03 7.83 10.20
N VAL A 201 -15.70 6.54 10.34
CA VAL A 201 -16.39 5.42 9.67
C VAL A 201 -17.78 5.16 10.25
N LYS A 202 -18.06 5.59 11.49
CA LYS A 202 -19.40 5.49 12.09
C LYS A 202 -20.44 6.32 11.32
N GLY A 203 -20.02 7.38 10.64
CA GLY A 203 -20.84 8.08 9.65
C GLY A 203 -21.00 7.27 8.36
N ASP A 204 -22.06 7.50 7.60
CA ASP A 204 -22.19 6.88 6.28
C ASP A 204 -21.04 7.34 5.37
N VAL A 205 -20.36 6.40 4.72
CA VAL A 205 -19.47 6.70 3.58
C VAL A 205 -20.35 7.20 2.45
N ASP A 206 -20.31 8.50 2.20
CA ASP A 206 -21.05 9.11 1.13
C ASP A 206 -20.17 9.33 -0.11
N ILE A 207 -20.83 9.78 -1.17
CA ILE A 207 -20.20 10.08 -2.46
C ILE A 207 -19.16 11.21 -2.31
N GLU A 208 -19.31 12.11 -1.33
CA GLU A 208 -18.42 13.25 -1.14
C GLU A 208 -17.02 12.80 -0.72
N LEU A 209 -16.92 11.81 0.19
CA LEU A 209 -15.64 11.23 0.61
C LEU A 209 -14.88 10.57 -0.55
N GLU A 210 -15.60 9.83 -1.41
CA GLU A 210 -14.99 9.20 -2.58
C GLU A 210 -14.49 10.24 -3.58
N GLU A 211 -15.29 11.28 -3.86
CA GLU A 211 -14.87 12.38 -4.72
C GLU A 211 -13.65 13.14 -4.16
N GLU A 212 -13.57 13.33 -2.85
CA GLU A 212 -12.43 13.97 -2.19
C GLU A 212 -11.16 13.14 -2.34
N CYS A 213 -11.24 11.84 -2.07
CA CYS A 213 -10.15 10.90 -2.30
C CYS A 213 -9.67 10.92 -3.76
N LEU A 214 -10.60 10.94 -4.72
CA LEU A 214 -10.29 11.03 -6.14
C LEU A 214 -9.57 12.34 -6.49
N ARG A 215 -10.01 13.47 -5.94
CA ARG A 215 -9.38 14.78 -6.15
C ARG A 215 -7.94 14.80 -5.63
N PHE A 216 -7.70 14.32 -4.41
CA PHE A 216 -6.34 14.26 -3.84
C PHE A 216 -5.42 13.35 -4.64
N ARG A 217 -5.92 12.16 -5.01
CA ARG A 217 -5.22 11.22 -5.88
C ARG A 217 -4.84 11.85 -7.22
N ASN A 218 -5.77 12.55 -7.88
CA ASN A 218 -5.47 13.21 -9.14
C ASN A 218 -4.44 14.33 -8.97
N GLY A 219 -4.52 15.13 -7.90
CA GLY A 219 -3.52 16.16 -7.61
C GLY A 219 -2.11 15.60 -7.47
N ARG A 220 -1.94 14.50 -6.73
CA ARG A 220 -0.64 13.81 -6.61
C ARG A 220 -0.11 13.29 -7.96
N LEU A 221 -0.99 12.75 -8.80
CA LEU A 221 -0.59 12.25 -10.12
C LEU A 221 -0.24 13.39 -11.09
N GLU A 222 -0.95 14.52 -11.04
CA GLU A 222 -0.64 15.71 -11.84
C GLU A 222 0.72 16.32 -11.47
N ASP A 223 1.09 16.30 -10.18
CA ASP A 223 2.40 16.78 -9.71
C ASP A 223 3.58 15.94 -10.26
N LEU A 224 3.33 14.74 -10.77
CA LEU A 224 4.34 13.86 -11.35
C LEU A 224 4.58 14.07 -12.86
N GLY A 225 3.70 14.82 -13.55
CA GLY A 225 3.86 15.24 -14.94
C GLY A 225 3.11 14.42 -15.98
#